data_AF-A0A8K1FAE4-F1
#
_entry.id   AF-A0A8K1FAE4-F1
#
_cell.length_a   1.000
_cell.length_b   1.000
_cell.length_c   1.000
_cell.angle_alpha   90.00
_cell.angle_beta   90.00
_cell.angle_gamma   90.00
#
_symmetry.space_group_name_H-M   'P 1'
#
loop_
_entity.id
_entity.type
_entity.pdbx_description
1 polymer ?
#
loop_
_entity_poly.entity_id
_entity_poly.type
_entity_poly.pdbx_seq_one_letter_code
_entity_poly.pdbx_strand_id
1 'polypeptide(L)'
;MYDAWLATYQKLDEAKVGENACADVLRGNHGDVSPSDMLRTVFSSEVSVTNPWTYHHPRRIPNATALQRNGRGTSPLNLAFVGCGNWSDPTCPALMYYGQQQLPPVDYSSIELASFTYKPDQYYRKHAKIPDGASVMVMNGKLDFQTIREWAVDQYENMEGDNKMLVEFEYGPHCAGYAPTTAEDETSCGARIIASYIAGGGDVVKTDTSCMAELPAINFESDF
;
A
#
# COMPACT_ATOMS: atom_id res chain seq x y z
N MET A 1 11.74 -1.53 -8.20
CA MET A 1 10.33 -1.10 -8.31
C MET A 1 10.23 0.42 -8.41
N TYR A 2 11.07 1.14 -7.67
CA TYR A 2 11.20 2.60 -7.77
C TYR A 2 11.29 3.12 -9.20
N ASP A 3 12.13 2.51 -10.05
CA ASP A 3 12.32 2.98 -11.44
C ASP A 3 11.09 2.78 -12.34
N ALA A 4 10.35 1.67 -12.15
CA ALA A 4 9.14 1.40 -12.93
C ALA A 4 8.00 2.36 -12.54
N TRP A 5 7.84 2.64 -11.25
CA TRP A 5 6.89 3.64 -10.77
C TRP A 5 7.29 5.05 -11.14
N LEU A 6 8.57 5.39 -11.01
CA LEU A 6 9.09 6.70 -11.41
C LEU A 6 8.87 6.95 -12.90
N ALA A 7 9.11 5.95 -13.75
CA ALA A 7 8.83 6.01 -15.17
C ALA A 7 7.32 6.15 -15.46
N THR A 8 6.46 5.45 -14.71
CA THR A 8 5.00 5.61 -14.83
C THR A 8 4.54 7.00 -14.42
N TYR A 9 5.04 7.54 -13.31
CA TYR A 9 4.72 8.90 -12.85
C TYR A 9 5.21 9.96 -13.84
N GLN A 10 6.44 9.85 -14.33
CA GLN A 10 6.98 10.74 -15.35
C GLN A 10 6.13 10.70 -16.63
N LYS A 11 5.75 9.51 -17.11
CA LYS A 11 4.89 9.39 -18.29
C LYS A 11 3.51 10.01 -18.08
N LEU A 12 2.95 9.91 -16.88
CA LEU A 12 1.66 10.53 -16.56
C LEU A 12 1.75 12.06 -16.56
N ASP A 13 2.84 12.61 -16.02
CA ASP A 13 3.04 14.06 -15.93
C ASP A 13 3.44 14.69 -17.28
N GLU A 14 4.20 13.96 -18.10
CA GLU A 14 4.60 14.39 -19.44
C GLU A 14 3.47 14.29 -20.49
N ALA A 15 2.47 13.44 -20.26
CA ALA A 15 1.37 13.24 -21.20
C ALA A 15 0.54 14.52 -21.37
N LYS A 16 0.36 14.99 -22.61
CA LYS A 16 -0.50 16.17 -22.84
C LYS A 16 -1.97 15.79 -22.75
N VAL A 17 -2.82 16.81 -22.58
CA VAL A 17 -4.27 16.64 -22.57
C VAL A 17 -4.73 15.97 -23.87
N GLY A 18 -5.47 14.88 -23.75
CA GLY A 18 -5.99 14.10 -24.88
C GLY A 18 -5.01 13.05 -25.45
N GLU A 19 -3.77 12.98 -24.98
CA GLU A 19 -2.79 11.98 -25.43
C GLU A 19 -2.85 10.67 -24.60
N ASN A 20 -3.40 10.72 -23.38
CA ASN A 20 -3.50 9.56 -22.50
C ASN A 20 -4.76 9.64 -21.62
N ALA A 21 -5.72 8.76 -21.86
CA ALA A 21 -7.01 8.74 -21.16
C ALA A 21 -6.86 8.58 -19.63
N CYS A 22 -5.90 7.77 -19.16
CA CYS A 22 -5.65 7.64 -17.72
C CYS A 22 -5.07 8.93 -17.12
N ALA A 23 -4.12 9.57 -17.80
CA ALA A 23 -3.58 10.85 -17.37
C ALA A 23 -4.68 11.93 -17.37
N ASP A 24 -5.58 11.90 -18.34
CA ASP A 24 -6.72 12.84 -18.42
C ASP A 24 -7.76 12.61 -17.32
N VAL A 25 -8.05 11.35 -16.99
CA VAL A 25 -8.91 10.99 -15.85
C VAL A 25 -8.29 11.47 -14.54
N LEU A 26 -6.99 11.24 -14.34
CA LEU A 26 -6.27 11.68 -13.14
C LEU A 26 -6.13 13.21 -13.07
N ARG A 27 -5.94 13.87 -14.21
CA ARG A 27 -5.89 15.33 -14.32
C ARG A 27 -7.25 15.96 -14.03
N GLY A 28 -8.33 15.31 -14.46
CA GLY A 28 -9.71 15.78 -14.25
C GLY A 28 -9.88 17.26 -14.60
N ASN A 29 -10.58 18.01 -13.73
CA ASN A 29 -10.69 19.47 -13.80
C ASN A 29 -9.72 20.17 -12.82
N HIS A 30 -8.65 19.48 -12.42
CA HIS A 30 -7.85 19.78 -11.23
C HIS A 30 -6.64 20.68 -11.53
N GLY A 31 -6.85 21.85 -12.15
CA GLY A 31 -5.86 22.95 -12.22
C GLY A 31 -4.38 22.53 -12.38
N ASP A 32 -3.51 23.09 -11.52
CA ASP A 32 -2.04 22.94 -11.55
C ASP A 32 -1.49 21.66 -10.87
N VAL A 33 -2.35 20.71 -10.50
CA VAL A 33 -1.91 19.47 -9.83
C VAL A 33 -1.51 18.44 -10.90
N SER A 34 -0.32 17.85 -10.75
CA SER A 34 0.15 16.86 -11.72
C SER A 34 -0.69 15.56 -11.63
N PRO A 35 -0.91 14.85 -12.75
CA PRO A 35 -1.60 13.56 -12.73
C PRO A 35 -0.94 12.54 -11.78
N SER A 36 0.39 12.56 -11.64
CA SER A 36 1.10 11.68 -10.72
C SER A 36 0.85 12.04 -9.25
N ASP A 37 0.72 13.32 -8.90
CA ASP A 37 0.35 13.76 -7.55
C ASP A 37 -1.07 13.35 -7.19
N MET A 38 -2.00 13.43 -8.14
CA MET A 38 -3.36 12.93 -7.95
C MET A 38 -3.37 11.41 -7.77
N LEU A 39 -2.62 10.67 -8.59
CA LEU A 39 -2.51 9.21 -8.47
C LEU A 39 -1.92 8.79 -7.11
N ARG A 40 -0.88 9.49 -6.64
CA ARG A 40 -0.31 9.29 -5.30
C ARG A 40 -1.33 9.55 -4.21
N THR A 41 -2.16 10.60 -4.36
CA THR A 41 -3.22 10.94 -3.41
C THR A 41 -4.30 9.86 -3.37
N VAL A 42 -4.73 9.34 -4.53
CA VAL A 42 -5.71 8.24 -4.63
C VAL A 42 -5.16 6.98 -3.96
N PHE A 43 -3.93 6.57 -4.29
CA PHE A 43 -3.30 5.43 -3.63
C PHE A 43 -3.23 5.63 -2.12
N SER A 44 -2.84 6.82 -1.66
CA SER A 44 -2.80 7.17 -0.23
C SER A 44 -4.16 7.05 0.47
N SER A 45 -5.24 7.38 -0.25
CA SER A 45 -6.60 7.25 0.27
C SER A 45 -7.05 5.78 0.41
N GLU A 46 -6.60 4.90 -0.47
CA GLU A 46 -6.89 3.46 -0.40
C GLU A 46 -6.09 2.74 0.71
N VAL A 47 -4.89 3.23 1.09
CA VAL A 47 -4.14 2.75 2.28
C VAL A 47 -4.99 2.87 3.56
N SER A 48 -5.85 3.87 3.59
CA SER A 48 -6.51 4.35 4.81
C SER A 48 -7.73 3.52 5.23
N VAL A 49 -8.24 2.65 4.34
CA VAL A 49 -9.48 1.89 4.56
C VAL A 49 -9.23 0.49 5.16
N THR A 50 -7.99 -0.01 5.11
CA THR A 50 -7.66 -1.40 5.45
C THR A 50 -6.72 -1.60 6.63
N ASN A 51 -6.33 -0.53 7.36
CA ASN A 51 -5.31 -0.62 8.39
C ASN A 51 -5.87 -0.50 9.83
N PRO A 52 -6.44 -1.58 10.43
CA PRO A 52 -6.80 -1.62 11.84
C PRO A 52 -5.59 -1.71 12.78
N TRP A 53 -4.36 -1.84 12.26
CA TRP A 53 -3.13 -2.01 13.03
C TRP A 53 -2.35 -0.71 13.30
N THR A 54 -3.00 0.45 13.22
CA THR A 54 -2.40 1.67 13.78
C THR A 54 -2.21 1.47 15.28
N TYR A 55 -0.97 1.21 15.68
CA TYR A 55 -0.58 1.03 17.08
C TYR A 55 -1.05 2.26 17.85
N HIS A 56 -1.98 2.07 18.79
CA HIS A 56 -2.47 3.14 19.66
C HIS A 56 -1.28 3.73 20.44
N HIS A 57 -0.79 4.90 20.03
CA HIS A 57 0.17 5.65 20.83
C HIS A 57 -0.52 5.98 22.18
N PRO A 58 0.16 5.81 23.34
CA PRO A 58 -0.42 6.09 24.66
C PRO A 58 -0.72 7.58 24.93
N ARG A 59 -0.51 8.49 23.96
CA ARG A 59 -0.94 9.88 24.08
C ARG A 59 -2.31 9.98 23.42
N ARG A 60 -3.36 9.96 24.25
CA ARG A 60 -4.69 10.44 23.85
C ARG A 60 -4.49 11.84 23.26
N ILE A 61 -4.66 11.98 21.95
CA ILE A 61 -4.93 13.29 21.36
C ILE A 61 -6.26 13.74 21.99
N PRO A 62 -6.29 14.81 22.79
CA PRO A 62 -7.54 15.32 23.31
C PRO A 62 -8.38 15.73 22.09
N ASN A 63 -9.52 15.05 21.89
CA ASN A 63 -10.47 15.13 20.75
C ASN A 63 -10.47 13.98 19.72
N ALA A 64 -9.89 12.82 20.01
CA ALA A 64 -10.11 11.61 19.18
C ALA A 64 -11.59 11.16 19.10
N THR A 65 -12.44 11.59 20.04
CA THR A 65 -13.86 11.22 20.12
C THR A 65 -14.73 11.83 19.03
N ALA A 66 -14.28 12.87 18.32
CA ALA A 66 -15.06 13.49 17.26
C ALA A 66 -14.91 12.79 15.89
N LEU A 67 -13.89 11.94 15.72
CA LEU A 67 -13.50 11.36 14.41
C LEU A 67 -14.04 9.93 14.18
N GLN A 68 -14.78 9.37 15.14
CA GLN A 68 -15.23 7.97 15.12
C GLN A 68 -16.67 7.75 14.65
N ARG A 69 -17.39 8.80 14.25
CA ARG A 69 -18.76 8.71 13.74
C ARG A 69 -18.79 9.04 12.26
N ASN A 70 -18.39 8.09 11.43
CA ASN A 70 -19.04 7.76 10.16
C ASN A 70 -18.36 6.51 9.62
N GLY A 71 -19.03 5.37 9.76
CA GLY A 71 -18.63 4.14 9.09
C GLY A 71 -18.63 4.37 7.58
N ARG A 72 -17.56 3.93 6.92
CA ARG A 72 -17.16 4.24 5.52
C ARG A 72 -16.59 5.65 5.37
N GLY A 73 -15.34 5.83 5.76
CA GLY A 73 -14.64 7.09 5.56
C GLY A 73 -13.23 6.98 6.09
N THR A 74 -12.25 7.26 5.23
CA THR A 74 -10.88 7.50 5.62
C THR A 74 -10.87 8.56 6.73
N SER A 75 -10.21 8.29 7.86
CA SER A 75 -10.11 9.35 8.87
C SER A 75 -9.22 10.47 8.29
N PRO A 76 -9.55 11.76 8.48
CA PRO A 76 -8.71 12.90 8.14
C PRO A 76 -7.23 12.75 8.52
N LEU A 77 -6.96 12.03 9.62
CA LEU A 77 -5.63 11.73 10.10
C LEU A 77 -4.88 10.76 9.19
N ASN A 78 -5.54 9.80 8.54
CA ASN A 78 -4.88 8.84 7.66
C ASN A 78 -4.40 9.49 6.36
N LEU A 79 -5.21 10.38 5.77
CA LEU A 79 -4.81 11.14 4.57
C LEU A 79 -3.64 12.10 4.86
N ALA A 80 -3.64 12.75 6.04
CA ALA A 80 -2.54 13.59 6.48
C ALA A 80 -1.26 12.79 6.79
N PHE A 81 -1.39 11.59 7.37
CA PHE A 81 -0.26 10.73 7.74
C PHE A 81 0.48 10.17 6.53
N VAL A 82 -0.20 9.95 5.41
CA VAL A 82 0.39 9.37 4.19
C VAL A 82 0.97 10.43 3.25
N GLY A 83 0.41 11.65 3.22
CA GLY A 83 0.89 12.73 2.33
C GLY A 83 1.78 13.78 3.01
N CYS A 84 1.42 14.24 4.21
CA CYS A 84 1.98 15.46 4.78
C CYS A 84 2.66 15.19 6.12
N GLY A 85 3.81 14.54 6.11
CA GLY A 85 4.69 14.54 7.30
C GLY A 85 5.21 15.95 7.65
N ASN A 86 5.19 16.85 6.67
CA ASN A 86 5.56 18.26 6.76
C ASN A 86 4.72 19.07 5.76
N TRP A 87 4.19 20.23 6.17
CA TRP A 87 3.42 21.13 5.30
C TRP A 87 4.19 21.68 4.09
N SER A 88 5.52 21.58 4.10
CA SER A 88 6.36 21.93 2.94
C SER A 88 6.44 20.83 1.87
N ASP A 89 5.79 19.68 2.09
CA ASP A 89 5.77 18.57 1.13
C ASP A 89 4.90 18.91 -0.10
N PRO A 90 5.38 18.65 -1.32
CA PRO A 90 4.65 18.96 -2.56
C PRO A 90 3.32 18.21 -2.71
N THR A 91 3.03 17.19 -1.91
CA THR A 91 1.75 16.48 -1.91
C THR A 91 0.67 17.21 -1.09
N CYS A 92 1.04 18.16 -0.22
CA CYS A 92 0.09 18.88 0.63
C CYS A 92 -0.91 19.79 -0.09
N PRO A 93 -0.57 20.47 -1.20
CA PRO A 93 -1.55 21.17 -2.03
C PRO A 93 -2.68 20.25 -2.52
N ALA A 94 -2.37 19.01 -2.92
CA ALA A 94 -3.38 18.05 -3.36
C ALA A 94 -4.32 17.63 -2.22
N LEU A 95 -3.78 17.44 -1.00
CA LEU A 95 -4.59 17.17 0.19
C LEU A 95 -5.53 18.35 0.51
N MET A 96 -5.04 19.59 0.46
CA MET A 96 -5.89 20.77 0.71
C MET A 96 -7.03 20.88 -0.30
N TYR A 97 -6.70 20.65 -1.58
CA TYR A 97 -7.68 20.62 -2.65
C TYR A 97 -8.75 19.55 -2.39
N TYR A 98 -8.35 18.33 -2.04
CA TYR A 98 -9.28 17.23 -1.74
C TYR A 98 -10.22 17.56 -0.57
N GLY A 99 -9.71 18.24 0.47
CA GLY A 99 -10.52 18.69 1.62
C GLY A 99 -11.62 19.67 1.23
N GLN A 100 -11.36 20.57 0.28
CA GLN A 100 -12.35 21.50 -0.24
C GLN A 100 -13.48 20.81 -1.02
N GLN A 101 -13.20 19.65 -1.63
CA GLN A 101 -14.17 18.89 -2.41
C GLN A 101 -15.07 17.98 -1.55
N GLN A 102 -14.75 17.78 -0.27
CA GLN A 102 -15.58 16.99 0.64
C GLN A 102 -16.90 17.70 0.95
N LEU A 103 -17.93 16.92 1.30
CA LEU A 103 -19.23 17.43 1.74
C LEU A 103 -19.59 16.84 3.11
N PRO A 104 -19.48 17.61 4.20
CA PRO A 104 -19.05 19.01 4.26
C PRO A 104 -17.55 19.19 3.98
N PRO A 105 -17.11 20.38 3.51
CA PRO A 105 -15.69 20.66 3.29
C PRO A 105 -14.87 20.46 4.58
N VAL A 106 -13.67 19.90 4.42
CA VAL A 106 -12.74 19.62 5.52
C VAL A 106 -11.50 20.47 5.35
N ASP A 107 -11.21 21.33 6.34
CA ASP A 107 -9.97 22.10 6.38
C ASP A 107 -8.83 21.26 6.99
N TYR A 108 -8.09 20.59 6.10
CA TYR A 108 -6.95 19.77 6.51
C TYR A 108 -5.75 20.61 6.99
N SER A 109 -5.67 21.91 6.70
CA SER A 109 -4.56 22.78 7.16
C SER A 109 -4.56 22.96 8.69
N SER A 110 -5.72 22.73 9.32
CA SER A 110 -5.91 22.76 10.76
C SER A 110 -5.37 21.52 11.49
N ILE A 111 -4.94 20.48 10.76
CA ILE A 111 -4.38 19.28 11.35
C ILE A 111 -2.97 19.59 11.90
N GLU A 112 -2.80 19.39 13.20
CA GLU A 112 -1.48 19.39 13.82
C GLU A 112 -0.70 18.17 13.33
N LEU A 113 0.32 18.40 12.51
CA LEU A 113 1.22 17.34 12.06
C LEU A 113 2.12 16.92 13.21
N ALA A 114 1.88 15.72 13.74
CA ALA A 114 2.80 15.10 14.67
C ALA A 114 3.98 14.54 13.88
N SER A 115 5.21 14.89 14.27
CA SER A 115 6.42 14.21 13.77
C SER A 115 6.36 12.74 14.18
N PHE A 116 5.94 11.86 13.27
CA PHE A 116 5.99 10.43 13.47
C PHE A 116 7.40 9.92 13.15
N THR A 117 8.35 10.21 14.03
CA THR A 117 9.70 9.70 13.92
C THR A 117 9.96 8.80 15.11
N TYR A 118 9.95 7.50 14.87
CA TYR A 118 10.35 6.54 15.90
C TYR A 118 11.84 6.71 16.16
N LYS A 119 12.23 6.92 17.42
CA LYS A 119 13.64 6.88 17.79
C LYS A 119 14.12 5.44 17.60
N PRO A 120 15.19 5.20 16.83
CA PRO A 120 15.77 3.86 16.73
C PRO A 120 15.94 3.23 18.10
N ASP A 121 15.34 2.07 18.30
CA ASP A 121 15.52 1.28 19.52
C ASP A 121 16.52 0.15 19.29
N GLN A 122 16.65 -0.74 20.27
CA GLN A 122 17.55 -1.88 20.19
C GLN A 122 17.20 -2.90 19.10
N TYR A 123 16.03 -2.82 18.47
CA TYR A 123 15.56 -3.68 17.39
C TYR A 123 15.60 -3.00 16.02
N TYR A 124 15.85 -1.68 15.98
CA TYR A 124 15.99 -0.95 14.72
C TYR A 124 17.09 -1.57 13.85
N ARG A 125 16.74 -1.87 12.59
CA ARG A 125 17.61 -2.56 11.61
C ARG A 125 18.19 -3.90 12.09
N LYS A 126 17.51 -4.56 13.02
CA LYS A 126 17.78 -5.95 13.35
C LYS A 126 16.78 -6.84 12.66
N HIS A 127 17.27 -7.98 12.21
CA HIS A 127 16.45 -9.00 11.58
C HIS A 127 16.18 -10.12 12.57
N ALA A 128 15.01 -10.75 12.45
CA ALA A 128 14.65 -11.86 13.30
C ALA A 128 15.47 -13.10 12.94
N LYS A 129 15.77 -13.93 13.95
CA LYS A 129 16.24 -15.30 13.73
C LYS A 129 15.05 -16.24 13.66
N ILE A 130 15.02 -17.12 12.66
CA ILE A 130 14.07 -18.21 12.56
C ILE A 130 14.41 -19.23 13.66
N PRO A 131 13.49 -19.51 14.61
CA PRO A 131 13.72 -20.51 15.64
C PRO A 131 13.93 -21.91 15.05
N ASP A 132 14.65 -22.77 15.77
CA ASP A 132 14.83 -24.16 15.36
C ASP A 132 13.48 -24.88 15.25
N GLY A 133 13.26 -25.59 14.14
CA GLY A 133 12.00 -26.27 13.85
C GLY A 133 10.86 -25.36 13.39
N ALA A 134 11.09 -24.05 13.25
CA ALA A 134 10.15 -23.13 12.63
C ALA A 134 10.54 -22.85 11.17
N SER A 135 9.59 -22.36 10.40
CA SER A 135 9.80 -21.83 9.05
C SER A 135 9.06 -20.51 8.87
N VAL A 136 9.39 -19.78 7.82
CA VAL A 136 8.75 -18.50 7.49
C VAL A 136 8.39 -18.44 6.02
N MET A 137 7.15 -18.07 5.72
CA MET A 137 6.73 -17.70 4.38
C MET A 137 6.45 -16.19 4.35
N VAL A 138 7.18 -15.46 3.50
CA VAL A 138 6.91 -14.05 3.20
C VAL A 138 6.10 -13.99 1.92
N MET A 139 4.99 -13.27 1.92
CA MET A 139 4.14 -13.09 0.75
C MET A 139 4.03 -11.61 0.42
N ASN A 140 4.23 -11.26 -0.84
CA ASN A 140 4.12 -9.87 -1.29
C ASN A 140 3.54 -9.77 -2.70
N GLY A 141 2.73 -8.74 -2.91
CA GLY A 141 2.30 -8.32 -4.24
C GLY A 141 3.26 -7.25 -4.77
N LYS A 142 3.75 -7.37 -6.00
CA LYS A 142 4.67 -6.39 -6.57
C LYS A 142 4.01 -5.04 -6.91
N LEU A 143 2.69 -4.96 -6.86
CA LEU A 143 1.94 -3.70 -6.96
C LEU A 143 1.43 -3.20 -5.60
N ASP A 144 1.94 -3.76 -4.49
CA ASP A 144 1.63 -3.29 -3.15
C ASP A 144 2.33 -1.96 -2.85
N PHE A 145 1.55 -0.88 -2.81
CA PHE A 145 2.01 0.47 -2.46
C PHE A 145 2.03 0.74 -0.95
N GLN A 146 1.44 -0.13 -0.12
CA GLN A 146 1.39 0.00 1.34
C GLN A 146 2.61 -0.65 1.98
N THR A 147 2.93 -1.85 1.52
CA THR A 147 4.08 -2.64 1.95
C THR A 147 4.88 -3.05 0.73
N ILE A 148 5.69 -2.10 0.25
CA ILE A 148 6.45 -2.24 -1.01
C ILE A 148 7.35 -3.47 -1.01
N ARG A 149 7.53 -4.05 -2.20
CA ARG A 149 8.32 -5.26 -2.42
C ARG A 149 9.71 -5.19 -1.83
N GLU A 150 10.40 -4.06 -1.97
CA GLU A 150 11.75 -3.89 -1.44
C GLU A 150 11.84 -4.23 0.05
N TRP A 151 10.81 -3.93 0.85
CA TRP A 151 10.79 -4.27 2.28
C TRP A 151 10.54 -5.75 2.53
N ALA A 152 9.70 -6.40 1.71
CA ALA A 152 9.47 -7.84 1.79
C ALA A 152 10.75 -8.63 1.43
N VAL A 153 11.45 -8.18 0.38
CA VAL A 153 12.75 -8.76 -0.03
C VAL A 153 13.80 -8.53 1.04
N ASP A 154 13.94 -7.29 1.55
CA ASP A 154 14.90 -6.97 2.61
C ASP A 154 14.64 -7.81 3.88
N GLN A 155 13.38 -7.95 4.29
CA GLN A 155 13.00 -8.80 5.41
C GLN A 155 13.32 -10.28 5.13
N TYR A 156 13.00 -10.78 3.94
CA TYR A 156 13.25 -12.17 3.56
C TYR A 156 14.76 -12.47 3.53
N GLU A 157 15.55 -11.67 2.82
CA GLU A 157 16.98 -11.91 2.61
C GLU A 157 17.75 -11.85 3.93
N ASN A 158 17.47 -10.85 4.76
CA ASN A 158 18.24 -10.60 5.98
C ASN A 158 17.77 -11.37 7.22
N MET A 159 16.60 -12.04 7.18
CA MET A 159 16.17 -12.91 8.29
C MET A 159 17.18 -14.05 8.51
N GLU A 160 17.63 -14.27 9.75
CA GLU A 160 18.65 -15.27 10.03
C GLU A 160 18.04 -16.68 10.01
N GLY A 161 18.48 -17.52 9.08
CA GLY A 161 18.02 -18.90 8.89
C GLY A 161 17.51 -19.16 7.47
N ASP A 162 17.65 -20.41 7.03
CA ASP A 162 17.38 -20.80 5.63
C ASP A 162 16.00 -21.44 5.42
N ASN A 163 15.28 -21.77 6.50
CA ASN A 163 13.97 -22.40 6.43
C ASN A 163 12.87 -21.37 6.13
N LYS A 164 13.00 -20.68 5.00
CA LYS A 164 12.14 -19.59 4.58
C LYS A 164 11.87 -19.64 3.09
N MET A 165 10.74 -19.07 2.67
CA MET A 165 10.43 -18.84 1.26
C MET A 165 9.81 -17.46 1.05
N LEU A 166 10.01 -16.92 -0.15
CA LEU A 166 9.38 -15.70 -0.64
C LEU A 166 8.43 -16.05 -1.78
N VAL A 167 7.17 -15.65 -1.64
CA VAL A 167 6.14 -15.79 -2.67
C VAL A 167 5.78 -14.40 -3.17
N GLU A 168 6.02 -14.15 -4.46
CA GLU A 168 5.77 -12.86 -5.09
C GLU A 168 4.68 -12.97 -6.16
N PHE A 169 3.65 -12.15 -6.05
CA PHE A 169 2.61 -12.01 -7.06
C PHE A 169 2.95 -10.82 -7.96
N GLU A 170 3.19 -11.07 -9.25
CA GLU A 170 3.67 -10.05 -10.20
C GLU A 170 2.74 -8.82 -10.26
N TYR A 171 1.44 -9.05 -10.18
CA TYR A 171 0.42 -7.99 -10.17
C TYR A 171 -0.38 -7.96 -8.86
N GLY A 172 0.11 -8.63 -7.82
CA GLY A 172 -0.60 -8.70 -6.54
C GLY A 172 -0.70 -7.34 -5.86
N PRO A 173 -1.84 -7.02 -5.22
CA PRO A 173 -2.01 -5.80 -4.45
C PRO A 173 -1.52 -6.01 -3.00
N HIS A 174 -1.84 -5.03 -2.14
CA HIS A 174 -1.71 -5.19 -0.69
C HIS A 174 -2.48 -6.42 -0.19
N CYS A 175 -1.91 -7.11 0.80
CA CYS A 175 -2.45 -8.36 1.34
C CYS A 175 -2.62 -9.47 0.27
N ALA A 176 -1.62 -9.68 -0.59
CA ALA A 176 -1.64 -10.68 -1.68
C ALA A 176 -1.98 -12.14 -1.26
N GLY A 177 -1.94 -12.48 0.03
CA GLY A 177 -2.44 -13.76 0.53
C GLY A 177 -3.95 -13.89 0.63
N TYR A 178 -4.67 -12.77 0.53
CA TYR A 178 -6.12 -12.69 0.65
C TYR A 178 -6.76 -12.00 -0.56
N ALA A 179 -6.14 -10.91 -1.03
CA ALA A 179 -6.68 -10.12 -2.13
C ALA A 179 -6.43 -10.80 -3.49
N PRO A 180 -7.41 -10.73 -4.42
CA PRO A 180 -7.21 -11.19 -5.78
C PRO A 180 -6.16 -10.32 -6.50
N THR A 181 -5.43 -10.89 -7.45
CA THR A 181 -4.37 -10.14 -8.18
C THR A 181 -4.92 -9.19 -9.24
N THR A 182 -6.08 -9.49 -9.79
CA THR A 182 -6.83 -8.61 -10.73
C THR A 182 -8.32 -8.68 -10.41
N ALA A 183 -9.15 -7.89 -11.09
CA ALA A 183 -10.61 -7.94 -10.89
C ALA A 183 -11.22 -9.29 -11.33
N GLU A 184 -10.56 -9.98 -12.26
CA GLU A 184 -10.97 -11.26 -12.85
C GLU A 184 -10.32 -12.47 -12.14
N ASP A 185 -9.45 -12.25 -11.16
CA ASP A 185 -8.79 -13.34 -10.43
C ASP A 185 -9.76 -14.01 -9.44
N GLU A 186 -10.31 -15.14 -9.87
CA GLU A 186 -11.14 -16.03 -9.03
C GLU A 186 -10.35 -17.21 -8.45
N THR A 187 -9.03 -17.28 -8.66
CA THR A 187 -8.22 -18.47 -8.35
C THR A 187 -8.03 -18.71 -6.85
N SER A 188 -8.17 -17.66 -6.04
CA SER A 188 -7.82 -17.65 -4.62
C SER A 188 -6.39 -18.17 -4.34
N CYS A 189 -5.45 -17.93 -5.27
CA CYS A 189 -4.13 -18.57 -5.24
C CYS A 189 -3.34 -18.26 -3.95
N GLY A 190 -3.38 -17.02 -3.43
CA GLY A 190 -2.78 -16.66 -2.14
C GLY A 190 -3.25 -17.55 -0.99
N ALA A 191 -4.56 -17.75 -0.87
CA ALA A 191 -5.15 -18.62 0.16
C ALA A 191 -4.78 -20.09 -0.06
N ARG A 192 -4.71 -20.56 -1.31
CA ARG A 192 -4.29 -21.94 -1.65
C ARG A 192 -2.84 -22.20 -1.23
N ILE A 193 -1.93 -21.26 -1.46
CA ILE A 193 -0.52 -21.36 -1.04
C ILE A 193 -0.42 -21.41 0.49
N ILE A 194 -1.15 -20.53 1.20
CA ILE A 194 -1.20 -20.54 2.67
C ILE A 194 -1.73 -21.88 3.20
N ALA A 195 -2.82 -22.39 2.62
CA ALA A 195 -3.38 -23.68 3.02
C ALA A 195 -2.39 -24.82 2.78
N SER A 196 -1.66 -24.79 1.65
CA SER A 196 -0.62 -25.78 1.33
C SER A 196 0.54 -25.74 2.33
N TYR A 197 1.05 -24.54 2.65
CA TYR A 197 2.09 -24.34 3.64
C TYR A 197 1.68 -24.88 5.03
N ILE A 198 0.46 -24.59 5.48
CA ILE A 198 -0.07 -25.08 6.76
C ILE A 198 -0.26 -26.60 6.74
N ALA A 199 -0.88 -27.14 5.69
CA ALA A 199 -1.12 -28.58 5.55
C ALA A 199 0.19 -29.38 5.48
N GLY A 200 1.24 -28.79 4.90
CA GLY A 200 2.60 -29.32 4.86
C GLY A 200 3.39 -29.19 6.17
N GLY A 201 2.79 -28.67 7.24
CA GLY A 201 3.46 -28.47 8.53
C GLY A 201 4.52 -27.35 8.49
N GLY A 202 4.34 -26.37 7.61
CA GLY A 202 5.31 -25.30 7.38
C GLY A 202 6.52 -25.72 6.53
N ASP A 203 6.49 -26.87 5.86
CA ASP A 203 7.58 -27.28 4.96
C ASP A 203 7.59 -26.42 3.69
N VAL A 204 8.52 -25.46 3.63
CA VAL A 204 8.65 -24.50 2.53
C VAL A 204 8.99 -25.18 1.19
N VAL A 205 9.61 -26.36 1.21
CA VAL A 205 9.97 -27.11 -0.01
C VAL A 205 8.74 -27.83 -0.57
N LYS A 206 7.81 -28.23 0.28
CA LYS A 206 6.56 -28.92 -0.12
C LYS A 206 5.40 -27.97 -0.38
N THR A 207 5.57 -26.68 -0.08
CA THR A 207 4.52 -25.69 -0.27
C THR A 207 4.21 -25.54 -1.76
N ASP A 208 2.96 -25.83 -2.12
CA ASP A 208 2.49 -25.83 -3.51
C ASP A 208 2.15 -24.42 -3.97
N THR A 209 2.87 -23.93 -4.97
CA THR A 209 2.66 -22.63 -5.63
C THR A 209 2.19 -22.76 -7.07
N SER A 210 1.75 -23.95 -7.50
CA SER A 210 1.35 -24.21 -8.89
C SER A 210 0.19 -23.35 -9.38
N CYS A 211 -0.70 -22.91 -8.47
CA CYS A 211 -1.80 -22.00 -8.80
C CYS A 211 -1.35 -20.67 -9.42
N MET A 212 -0.09 -20.27 -9.24
CA MET A 212 0.46 -19.06 -9.83
C MET A 212 0.39 -19.07 -11.36
N ALA A 213 0.40 -20.26 -11.98
CA ALA A 213 0.25 -20.43 -13.42
C ALA A 213 -1.19 -20.20 -13.92
N GLU A 214 -2.17 -20.18 -13.01
CA GLU A 214 -3.59 -19.97 -13.32
C GLU A 214 -3.98 -18.48 -13.21
N LEU A 215 -3.09 -17.63 -12.68
CA LEU A 215 -3.39 -16.22 -12.46
C LEU A 215 -3.67 -15.50 -13.79
N PRO A 216 -4.72 -14.67 -13.85
CA PRO A 216 -5.02 -13.90 -15.05
C PRO A 216 -3.92 -12.87 -15.35
N ALA A 217 -3.76 -12.57 -16.63
CA ALA A 217 -2.92 -11.45 -17.04
C ALA A 217 -3.58 -10.13 -16.65
N ILE A 218 -2.77 -9.12 -16.31
CA ILE A 218 -3.28 -7.77 -16.08
C ILE A 218 -3.76 -7.18 -17.41
N ASN A 219 -4.97 -6.61 -17.42
CA ASN A 219 -5.51 -5.86 -18.54
C ASN A 219 -5.64 -4.38 -18.14
N PHE A 220 -5.11 -3.49 -18.97
CA PHE A 220 -5.18 -2.04 -18.80
C PHE A 220 -6.09 -1.37 -19.84
N GLU A 221 -6.78 -2.15 -20.68
CA GLU A 221 -7.79 -1.60 -21.58
C GLU A 221 -8.95 -1.04 -20.76
N SER A 222 -9.29 0.21 -21.03
CA SER A 222 -10.46 0.86 -20.44
C SER A 222 -11.71 0.35 -21.16
N ASP A 223 -12.70 -0.17 -20.43
CA ASP A 223 -14.01 -0.59 -20.96
C ASP A 223 -14.91 0.58 -21.42
N PHE A 224 -14.32 1.70 -21.89
CA PHE A 224 -15.03 2.93 -22.28
C PHE A 224 -14.84 3.25 -23.76
#